data_AF-A0A3L7W675-F1
#
_entry.id   AF-A0A3L7W675-F1
#
_cell.length_a   1.000
_cell.length_b   1.000
_cell.length_c   1.000
_cell.angle_alpha   90.00
_cell.angle_beta   90.00
_cell.angle_gamma   90.00
#
_symmetry.space_group_name_H-M   'P 1'
#
loop_
_entity.id
_entity.type
_entity.pdbx_description
1 polymer ?
#
loop_
_entity_poly.entity_id
_entity_poly.type
_entity_poly.pdbx_seq_one_letter_code
_entity_poly.pdbx_strand_id
1 'polypeptide(L)'
;MSDEQRPQRPPRQPGPWRPGVKRPGPYGRPAYPGGGPRPWASRRTIPTRGIGLIAEGEEIIAGRRPVEEAFVARRDLVKLLVVPQRRDALQQIVLHATAVRIPIIEVEGAVIGQLAGFDGHQGVALVVRRRPDAAPEEILARAVARGEAPFIVALDGVEDPQNFGSMIRSAEAVGVHGIMIGSTGAAPLSPAAIKASAGAVEHLLVARVDNLADELTALRLRGIRVVGAEAEAAQTYREAD
;
A
#
# COMPACT_ATOMS: atom_id res chain seq x y z
N MET A 1 -42.72 39.57 40.32
CA MET A 1 -43.00 38.15 40.08
C MET A 1 -41.69 37.41 40.21
N SER A 2 -41.66 36.57 41.23
CA SER A 2 -40.56 35.80 41.78
C SER A 2 -40.09 34.66 40.86
N ASP A 3 -39.09 33.92 41.35
CA ASP A 3 -38.57 32.61 40.91
C ASP A 3 -37.25 32.71 40.11
N GLU A 4 -36.14 32.06 40.48
CA GLU A 4 -35.99 30.90 41.37
C GLU A 4 -34.54 30.81 41.88
N GLN A 5 -34.34 31.02 43.18
CA GLN A 5 -33.09 30.73 43.89
C GLN A 5 -33.02 29.22 44.16
N ARG A 6 -32.12 28.51 43.46
CA ARG A 6 -31.77 27.13 43.83
C ARG A 6 -30.90 27.13 45.09
N PRO A 7 -31.24 26.36 46.14
CA PRO A 7 -30.45 26.30 47.36
C PRO A 7 -29.14 25.51 47.14
N GLN A 8 -28.02 26.06 47.62
CA GLN A 8 -26.73 25.38 47.62
C GLN A 8 -26.75 24.19 48.61
N ARG A 9 -26.31 23.01 48.16
CA ARG A 9 -26.14 21.83 49.01
C ARG A 9 -24.91 21.98 49.91
N PRO A 10 -24.98 21.63 51.21
CA PRO A 10 -23.81 21.65 52.07
C PRO A 10 -22.84 20.51 51.71
N PRO A 11 -21.53 20.66 52.03
CA PRO A 11 -20.52 19.65 51.72
C PRO A 11 -20.76 18.37 52.52
N ARG A 12 -20.61 17.21 51.87
CA ARG A 12 -20.73 15.88 52.50
C ARG A 12 -19.50 15.62 53.37
N GLN A 13 -19.71 15.31 54.65
CA GLN A 13 -18.68 14.75 55.52
C GLN A 13 -18.44 13.27 55.18
N PRO A 14 -17.19 12.78 55.17
CA PRO A 14 -16.91 11.37 54.96
C PRO A 14 -17.31 10.54 56.21
N GLY A 15 -18.11 9.50 56.00
CA GLY A 15 -18.51 8.56 57.04
C GLY A 15 -17.37 7.58 57.43
N PRO A 16 -17.49 6.89 58.58
CA PRO A 16 -16.41 6.08 59.13
C PRO A 16 -16.13 4.81 58.32
N TRP A 17 -14.85 4.48 58.19
CA TRP A 17 -14.34 3.29 57.52
C TRP A 17 -14.68 2.02 58.31
N ARG A 18 -15.23 0.99 57.65
CA ARG A 18 -15.49 -0.33 58.26
C ARG A 18 -14.57 -1.39 57.63
N PRO A 19 -13.81 -2.18 58.40
CA PRO A 19 -12.97 -3.25 57.86
C PRO A 19 -13.82 -4.44 57.39
N GLY A 20 -13.76 -4.74 56.09
CA GLY A 20 -14.51 -5.83 55.45
C GLY A 20 -13.73 -7.15 55.40
N VAL A 21 -14.33 -8.16 56.04
CA VAL A 21 -13.95 -9.57 56.14
C VAL A 21 -13.79 -10.26 54.78
N LYS A 22 -12.72 -11.04 54.61
CA LYS A 22 -12.45 -11.86 53.41
C LYS A 22 -13.41 -13.06 53.34
N ARG A 23 -14.09 -13.23 52.20
CA ARG A 23 -14.78 -14.49 51.83
C ARG A 23 -13.94 -15.24 50.78
N PRO A 24 -13.72 -16.56 50.93
CA PRO A 24 -12.97 -17.35 49.94
C PRO A 24 -13.91 -17.90 48.86
N GLY A 25 -13.46 -17.85 47.61
CA GLY A 25 -14.07 -18.54 46.46
C GLY A 25 -13.01 -19.37 45.72
N PRO A 26 -13.39 -20.52 45.14
CA PRO A 26 -12.49 -21.65 44.92
C PRO A 26 -11.94 -21.66 43.49
N TYR A 27 -10.63 -21.90 43.36
CA TYR A 27 -9.85 -22.50 42.27
C TYR A 27 -8.46 -21.84 42.28
N GLY A 28 -7.49 -22.60 42.77
CA GLY A 28 -6.10 -22.16 42.94
C GLY A 28 -5.42 -21.88 41.60
N ARG A 29 -4.73 -20.75 41.53
CA ARG A 29 -3.73 -20.49 40.49
C ARG A 29 -2.43 -21.19 40.90
N PRO A 30 -1.78 -22.00 40.04
CA PRO A 30 -0.45 -22.49 40.34
C PRO A 30 0.53 -21.31 40.33
N ALA A 31 1.33 -21.18 41.38
CA ALA A 31 2.47 -20.27 41.43
C ALA A 31 3.59 -20.85 40.54
N TYR A 32 4.01 -20.11 39.51
CA TYR A 32 5.24 -20.41 38.79
C TYR A 32 6.42 -19.75 39.51
N PRO A 33 7.51 -20.48 39.82
CA PRO A 33 8.73 -19.89 40.32
C PRO A 33 9.49 -19.18 39.18
N GLY A 34 10.34 -18.23 39.58
CA GLY A 34 10.93 -17.22 38.72
C GLY A 34 11.63 -17.72 37.44
N GLY A 35 11.49 -16.92 36.39
CA GLY A 35 12.26 -16.99 35.16
C GLY A 35 12.08 -15.65 34.44
N GLY A 36 13.18 -14.99 34.09
CA GLY A 36 13.20 -13.66 33.48
C GLY A 36 12.46 -13.55 32.14
N PRO A 37 12.53 -12.39 31.47
CA PRO A 37 11.81 -12.14 30.21
C PRO A 37 12.08 -13.27 29.21
N ARG A 38 11.01 -13.90 28.72
CA ARG A 38 11.10 -15.05 27.79
C ARG A 38 11.74 -14.63 26.45
N PRO A 39 12.67 -15.42 25.90
CA PRO A 39 13.42 -15.11 24.67
C PRO A 39 12.61 -15.43 23.40
N TRP A 40 11.41 -14.88 23.26
CA TRP A 40 10.68 -14.92 21.98
C TRP A 40 11.29 -13.97 20.93
N ALA A 41 12.31 -13.20 21.32
CA ALA A 41 13.13 -12.36 20.45
C ALA A 41 14.24 -13.15 19.72
N SER A 42 13.97 -14.38 19.28
CA SER A 42 14.67 -14.91 18.12
C SER A 42 13.79 -14.67 16.90
N ARG A 43 14.04 -13.55 16.22
CA ARG A 43 13.63 -13.33 14.82
C ARG A 43 14.19 -14.49 14.01
N ARG A 44 13.45 -15.58 13.91
CA ARG A 44 13.59 -16.52 12.81
C ARG A 44 13.07 -15.77 11.60
N THR A 45 13.96 -15.11 10.88
CA THR A 45 13.71 -14.69 9.50
C THR A 45 13.42 -15.96 8.73
N ILE A 46 12.13 -16.28 8.57
CA ILE A 46 11.71 -17.37 7.70
C ILE A 46 12.07 -16.89 6.29
N PRO A 47 12.91 -17.61 5.53
CA PRO A 47 13.19 -17.22 4.15
C PRO A 47 11.88 -17.21 3.37
N THR A 48 11.57 -16.09 2.73
CA THR A 48 10.31 -15.82 2.00
C THR A 48 10.01 -16.85 0.90
N ARG A 49 11.01 -17.64 0.48
CA ARG A 49 10.86 -18.79 -0.43
C ARG A 49 10.09 -19.98 0.16
N GLY A 50 9.79 -20.00 1.47
CA GLY A 50 9.23 -21.16 2.16
C GLY A 50 7.70 -21.27 2.19
N ILE A 51 6.96 -20.20 1.87
CA ILE A 51 5.50 -20.26 1.81
C ILE A 51 5.12 -20.15 0.34
N GLY A 52 4.77 -21.27 -0.30
CA GLY A 52 4.38 -21.35 -1.73
C GLY A 52 3.08 -20.62 -2.10
N LEU A 53 2.84 -19.46 -1.50
CA LEU A 53 1.69 -18.60 -1.71
C LEU A 53 1.87 -17.67 -2.91
N ILE A 54 3.12 -17.32 -3.26
CA ILE A 54 3.46 -16.52 -4.45
C ILE A 54 4.40 -17.35 -5.32
N ALA A 55 3.97 -17.67 -6.54
CA ALA A 55 4.77 -18.35 -7.55
C ALA A 55 5.61 -17.35 -8.37
N GLU A 56 6.50 -17.88 -9.21
CA GLU A 56 7.22 -17.07 -10.19
C GLU A 56 6.23 -16.41 -11.17
N GLY A 57 6.44 -15.13 -11.47
CA GLY A 57 5.51 -14.33 -12.28
C GLY A 57 4.26 -13.83 -11.54
N GLU A 58 4.13 -14.11 -10.24
CA GLU A 58 3.08 -13.53 -9.39
C GLU A 58 3.60 -12.34 -8.59
N GLU A 59 2.68 -11.48 -8.16
CA GLU A 59 2.94 -10.40 -7.21
C GLU A 59 1.80 -10.27 -6.21
N ILE A 60 2.07 -9.61 -5.09
CA ILE A 60 1.11 -9.41 -4.02
C ILE A 60 0.71 -7.94 -3.92
N ILE A 61 -0.60 -7.72 -3.85
CA ILE A 61 -1.21 -6.42 -3.62
C ILE A 61 -1.87 -6.47 -2.24
N ALA A 62 -1.36 -5.69 -1.29
CA ALA A 62 -1.78 -5.76 0.12
C ALA A 62 -2.44 -4.46 0.61
N GLY A 63 -3.50 -4.61 1.40
CA GLY A 63 -4.35 -3.49 1.84
C GLY A 63 -5.69 -3.42 1.11
N ARG A 64 -6.70 -2.84 1.76
CA ARG A 64 -8.07 -2.82 1.27
C ARG A 64 -8.22 -2.09 -0.07
N ARG A 65 -7.77 -0.83 -0.12
CA ARG A 65 -7.89 0.01 -1.34
C ARG A 65 -7.11 -0.54 -2.53
N PRO A 66 -5.82 -0.92 -2.38
CA PRO A 66 -5.10 -1.53 -3.50
C PRO A 66 -5.77 -2.80 -4.04
N VAL A 67 -6.34 -3.64 -3.15
CA VAL A 67 -7.08 -4.85 -3.56
C VAL A 67 -8.38 -4.49 -4.29
N GLU A 68 -9.13 -3.51 -3.80
CA GLU A 68 -10.34 -2.99 -4.48
C GLU A 68 -9.99 -2.47 -5.89
N GLU A 69 -8.89 -1.72 -6.02
CA GLU A 69 -8.47 -1.20 -7.32
C GLU A 69 -8.04 -2.30 -8.29
N ALA A 70 -7.31 -3.32 -7.81
CA ALA A 70 -6.90 -4.45 -8.63
C ALA A 70 -8.10 -5.21 -9.22
N PHE A 71 -9.23 -5.27 -8.50
CA PHE A 71 -10.48 -5.81 -9.04
C PHE A 71 -11.09 -4.90 -10.12
N VAL A 72 -11.12 -3.58 -9.88
CA VAL A 72 -11.63 -2.60 -10.86
C VAL A 72 -10.82 -2.65 -12.16
N ALA A 73 -9.49 -2.74 -12.03
CA ALA A 73 -8.55 -2.85 -13.13
C ALA A 73 -8.53 -4.23 -13.81
N ARG A 74 -9.34 -5.19 -13.35
CA ARG A 74 -9.47 -6.54 -13.91
C ARG A 74 -8.14 -7.26 -14.07
N ARG A 75 -7.29 -7.20 -13.04
CA ARG A 75 -6.02 -7.93 -13.01
C ARG A 75 -6.26 -9.43 -13.16
N ASP A 76 -5.24 -10.16 -13.60
CA ASP A 76 -5.27 -11.63 -13.64
C ASP A 76 -5.12 -12.16 -12.21
N LEU A 77 -6.25 -12.51 -11.60
CA LEU A 77 -6.39 -12.82 -10.19
C LEU A 77 -6.03 -14.27 -9.91
N VAL A 78 -5.15 -14.52 -8.93
CA VAL A 78 -4.72 -15.88 -8.58
C VAL A 78 -5.43 -16.36 -7.31
N LYS A 79 -5.29 -15.65 -6.19
CA LYS A 79 -5.90 -16.02 -4.90
C LYS A 79 -6.01 -14.82 -3.97
N LEU A 80 -7.01 -14.85 -3.09
CA LEU A 80 -7.19 -13.87 -2.03
C LEU A 80 -6.65 -14.43 -0.70
N LEU A 81 -5.85 -13.66 0.00
CA LEU A 81 -5.37 -13.94 1.35
C LEU A 81 -6.14 -13.07 2.35
N VAL A 82 -6.78 -13.68 3.35
CA VAL A 82 -7.58 -12.96 4.36
C VAL A 82 -7.21 -13.42 5.76
N VAL A 83 -7.14 -12.46 6.69
CA VAL A 83 -7.03 -12.77 8.12
C VAL A 83 -8.42 -13.13 8.64
N PRO A 84 -8.63 -14.32 9.26
CA PRO A 84 -9.95 -14.79 9.70
C PRO A 84 -10.74 -13.74 10.51
N GLN A 85 -10.07 -13.07 11.44
CA GLN A 85 -10.68 -12.09 12.34
C GLN A 85 -11.12 -10.80 11.64
N ARG A 86 -10.74 -10.60 10.37
CA ARG A 86 -11.06 -9.41 9.56
C ARG A 86 -12.09 -9.72 8.47
N ARG A 87 -12.53 -10.98 8.34
CA ARG A 87 -13.42 -11.44 7.25
C ARG A 87 -14.70 -10.63 7.17
N ASP A 88 -15.35 -10.36 8.31
CA ASP A 88 -16.59 -9.58 8.35
C ASP A 88 -16.38 -8.12 7.91
N ALA A 89 -15.29 -7.48 8.36
CA ALA A 89 -14.93 -6.12 7.94
C ALA A 89 -14.56 -6.02 6.45
N LEU A 90 -14.23 -7.16 5.82
CA LEU A 90 -13.80 -7.30 4.44
C LEU A 90 -14.85 -8.05 3.58
N GLN A 91 -16.09 -8.16 4.07
CA GLN A 91 -17.14 -8.97 3.43
C GLN A 91 -17.29 -8.67 1.94
N GLN A 92 -17.24 -7.41 1.53
CA GLN A 92 -17.37 -7.02 0.12
C GLN A 92 -16.24 -7.57 -0.77
N ILE A 93 -15.00 -7.54 -0.29
CA ILE A 93 -13.85 -8.11 -0.99
C ILE A 93 -13.98 -9.63 -1.08
N VAL A 94 -14.38 -10.29 0.02
CA VAL A 94 -14.57 -11.74 0.08
C VAL A 94 -15.70 -12.19 -0.87
N LEU A 95 -16.81 -11.45 -0.91
CA LEU A 95 -17.92 -11.71 -1.83
C LEU A 95 -17.49 -11.53 -3.29
N HIS A 96 -16.75 -10.46 -3.61
CA HIS A 96 -16.23 -10.24 -4.96
C HIS A 96 -15.32 -11.41 -5.37
N ALA A 97 -14.33 -11.77 -4.54
CA ALA A 97 -13.43 -12.89 -4.79
C ALA A 97 -14.18 -14.22 -5.01
N THR A 98 -15.24 -14.46 -4.25
CA THR A 98 -16.11 -15.62 -4.43
C THR A 98 -16.84 -15.58 -5.78
N ALA A 99 -17.37 -14.42 -6.16
CA ALA A 99 -18.07 -14.23 -7.44
C ALA A 99 -17.17 -14.46 -8.66
N VAL A 100 -15.91 -14.02 -8.59
CA VAL A 100 -14.90 -14.26 -9.65
C VAL A 100 -14.20 -15.62 -9.52
N ARG A 101 -14.61 -16.46 -8.56
CA ARG A 101 -14.16 -17.83 -8.34
C ARG A 101 -12.66 -17.98 -8.08
N ILE A 102 -12.03 -17.01 -7.43
CA ILE A 102 -10.65 -17.17 -6.96
C ILE A 102 -10.61 -17.83 -5.58
N PRO A 103 -9.63 -18.72 -5.30
CA PRO A 103 -9.45 -19.30 -3.97
C PRO A 103 -9.27 -18.22 -2.90
N ILE A 104 -9.93 -18.41 -1.77
CA ILE A 104 -9.78 -17.58 -0.57
C ILE A 104 -9.03 -18.41 0.47
N ILE A 105 -7.84 -17.97 0.85
CA ILE A 105 -6.96 -18.65 1.80
C ILE A 105 -6.89 -17.81 3.07
N GLU A 106 -7.24 -18.44 4.18
CA GLU A 106 -7.12 -17.83 5.49
C GLU A 106 -5.68 -17.95 6.00
N VAL A 107 -5.09 -16.81 6.40
CA VAL A 107 -3.69 -16.73 6.85
C VAL A 107 -3.56 -15.82 8.07
N GLU A 108 -2.48 -16.00 8.83
CA GLU A 108 -2.12 -15.05 9.88
C GLU A 108 -1.67 -13.70 9.29
N GLY A 109 -1.93 -12.60 9.99
CA GLY A 109 -1.53 -11.27 9.52
C GLY A 109 -0.03 -11.13 9.29
N ALA A 110 0.79 -11.80 10.12
CA ALA A 110 2.24 -11.83 9.96
C ALA A 110 2.69 -12.42 8.62
N VAL A 111 1.95 -13.38 8.06
CA VAL A 111 2.23 -13.96 6.74
C VAL A 111 2.05 -12.90 5.65
N ILE A 112 0.95 -12.14 5.70
CA ILE A 112 0.70 -11.06 4.73
C ILE A 112 1.80 -9.98 4.84
N GLY A 113 2.16 -9.57 6.06
CA GLY A 113 3.21 -8.59 6.27
C GLY A 113 4.58 -9.05 5.74
N GLN A 114 4.93 -10.32 5.95
CA GLN A 114 6.15 -10.92 5.39
C GLN A 114 6.15 -10.97 3.87
N LEU A 115 5.03 -11.37 3.25
CA LEU A 115 4.91 -11.44 1.80
C LEU A 115 4.93 -10.05 1.14
N ALA A 116 4.25 -9.08 1.74
CA ALA A 116 4.17 -7.71 1.22
C ALA A 116 5.43 -6.87 1.51
N GLY A 117 6.24 -7.27 2.50
CA GLY A 117 7.42 -6.53 2.94
C GLY A 117 7.10 -5.28 3.76
N PHE A 118 5.85 -5.11 4.22
CA PHE A 118 5.42 -3.97 5.02
C PHE A 118 4.21 -4.29 5.92
N ASP A 119 3.97 -3.45 6.94
CA ASP A 119 2.80 -3.52 7.82
C ASP A 119 1.61 -2.66 7.37
N GLY A 120 0.43 -2.90 7.94
CA GLY A 120 -0.78 -2.14 7.60
C GLY A 120 -1.44 -2.61 6.30
N HIS A 121 -1.39 -3.91 6.03
CA HIS A 121 -2.16 -4.62 4.99
C HIS A 121 -3.65 -4.79 5.34
N GLN A 122 -4.09 -4.31 6.51
CA GLN A 122 -5.49 -4.28 6.96
C GLN A 122 -6.19 -5.66 7.03
N GLY A 123 -5.41 -6.74 7.01
CA GLY A 123 -5.88 -8.13 7.05
C GLY A 123 -6.24 -8.74 5.70
N VAL A 124 -5.86 -8.10 4.58
CA VAL A 124 -6.15 -8.59 3.23
C VAL A 124 -4.97 -8.41 2.29
N ALA A 125 -4.78 -9.38 1.41
CA ALA A 125 -3.94 -9.24 0.23
C ALA A 125 -4.50 -10.07 -0.92
N LEU A 126 -4.16 -9.66 -2.13
CA LEU A 126 -4.52 -10.33 -3.37
C LEU A 126 -3.24 -10.71 -4.09
N VAL A 127 -3.12 -11.98 -4.46
CA VAL A 127 -2.04 -12.42 -5.34
C VAL A 127 -2.58 -12.36 -6.77
N VAL A 128 -1.83 -11.69 -7.64
CA VAL A 128 -2.17 -11.49 -9.05
C VAL A 128 -0.97 -11.86 -9.91
N ARG A 129 -1.19 -12.12 -11.20
CA ARG A 129 -0.05 -12.23 -12.13
C ARG A 129 0.57 -10.87 -12.37
N ARG A 130 1.90 -10.79 -12.30
CA ARG A 130 2.67 -9.57 -12.56
C ARG A 130 2.38 -9.06 -13.97
N ARG A 131 2.25 -7.74 -14.12
CA ARG A 131 2.15 -7.13 -15.45
C ARG A 131 3.52 -7.12 -16.13
N PRO A 132 3.57 -7.25 -17.46
CA PRO A 132 4.75 -6.78 -18.19
C PRO A 132 4.89 -5.27 -17.99
N ASP A 133 6.13 -4.80 -17.98
CA ASP A 133 6.42 -3.37 -18.13
C ASP A 133 5.93 -2.92 -19.52
N ALA A 134 5.42 -1.69 -19.61
CA ALA A 134 4.97 -1.14 -20.90
C ALA A 134 6.18 -0.78 -21.77
N ALA A 135 6.03 -0.78 -23.09
CA ALA A 135 7.00 -0.14 -23.98
C ALA A 135 6.80 1.39 -24.02
N PRO A 136 7.85 2.19 -24.24
CA PRO A 136 7.73 3.63 -24.47
C PRO A 136 6.74 3.97 -25.61
N GLU A 137 6.71 3.15 -26.65
CA GLU A 137 5.79 3.27 -27.78
C GLU A 137 4.31 3.16 -27.35
N GLU A 138 4.00 2.35 -26.35
CA GLU A 138 2.63 2.22 -25.83
C GLU A 138 2.15 3.50 -25.15
N ILE A 139 3.06 4.22 -24.49
CA ILE A 139 2.77 5.53 -23.88
C ILE A 139 2.43 6.54 -24.96
N LEU A 140 3.21 6.57 -26.05
CA LEU A 140 2.95 7.45 -27.19
C LEU A 140 1.65 7.09 -27.90
N ALA A 141 1.40 5.80 -28.12
CA ALA A 141 0.18 5.30 -28.73
C ALA A 141 -1.06 5.68 -27.92
N ARG A 142 -0.97 5.66 -26.57
CA ARG A 142 -2.04 6.12 -25.69
C ARG A 142 -2.38 7.60 -25.90
N ALA A 143 -1.38 8.47 -26.05
CA ALA A 143 -1.60 9.88 -26.34
C ALA A 143 -2.33 10.09 -27.67
N VAL A 144 -1.86 9.39 -28.72
CA VAL A 144 -2.49 9.42 -30.05
C VAL A 144 -3.95 8.93 -29.98
N ALA A 145 -4.20 7.83 -29.29
CA ALA A 145 -5.55 7.28 -29.14
C ALA A 145 -6.52 8.22 -28.41
N ARG A 146 -6.00 9.11 -27.55
CA ARG A 146 -6.78 10.15 -26.86
C ARG A 146 -6.88 11.45 -27.65
N GLY A 147 -6.14 11.60 -28.75
CA GLY A 147 -6.04 12.85 -29.49
C GLY A 147 -5.31 13.95 -28.69
N GLU A 148 -4.44 13.56 -27.75
CA GLU A 148 -3.74 14.44 -26.83
C GLU A 148 -2.26 14.55 -27.25
N ALA A 149 -1.62 15.68 -26.90
CA ALA A 149 -0.17 15.78 -27.02
C ALA A 149 0.50 14.83 -26.00
N PRO A 150 1.60 14.11 -26.35
CA PRO A 150 2.29 13.24 -25.42
C PRO A 150 2.73 13.99 -24.17
N PHE A 151 2.22 13.54 -23.02
CA PHE A 151 2.60 14.04 -21.71
C PHE A 151 3.15 12.88 -20.89
N ILE A 152 4.46 12.90 -20.65
CA ILE A 152 5.24 11.78 -20.10
C ILE A 152 6.12 12.31 -18.98
N VAL A 153 6.25 11.53 -17.90
CA VAL A 153 7.17 11.84 -16.81
C VAL A 153 8.32 10.84 -16.85
N ALA A 154 9.55 11.34 -17.00
CA ALA A 154 10.76 10.53 -16.88
C ALA A 154 11.34 10.68 -15.47
N LEU A 155 11.57 9.56 -14.78
CA LEU A 155 12.14 9.55 -13.43
C LEU A 155 13.52 8.90 -13.46
N ASP A 156 14.53 9.70 -13.11
CA ASP A 156 15.92 9.25 -12.98
C ASP A 156 16.30 9.10 -11.50
N GLY A 157 16.86 7.95 -11.11
CA GLY A 157 17.37 7.73 -9.75
C GLY A 157 16.34 7.75 -8.61
N VAL A 158 15.05 7.50 -8.87
CA VAL A 158 14.04 7.41 -7.81
C VAL A 158 14.09 6.03 -7.17
N GLU A 159 14.79 5.91 -6.03
CA GLU A 159 15.02 4.62 -5.37
C GLU A 159 13.97 4.23 -4.32
N ASP A 160 13.29 5.21 -3.71
CA ASP A 160 12.31 4.94 -2.65
C ASP A 160 10.93 4.54 -3.22
N PRO A 161 10.40 3.34 -2.90
CA PRO A 161 9.09 2.89 -3.35
C PRO A 161 7.93 3.80 -2.93
N GLN A 162 8.02 4.45 -1.76
CA GLN A 162 6.95 5.31 -1.26
C GLN A 162 6.86 6.61 -2.08
N ASN A 163 8.01 7.23 -2.36
CA ASN A 163 8.10 8.37 -3.28
C ASN A 163 7.65 7.98 -4.68
N PHE A 164 8.12 6.84 -5.20
CA PHE A 164 7.73 6.37 -6.53
C PHE A 164 6.22 6.18 -6.67
N GLY A 165 5.59 5.49 -5.71
CA GLY A 165 4.13 5.33 -5.70
C GLY A 165 3.39 6.66 -5.60
N SER A 166 3.88 7.60 -4.79
CA SER A 166 3.28 8.94 -4.66
C SER A 166 3.36 9.73 -5.98
N MET A 167 4.48 9.61 -6.71
CA MET A 167 4.62 10.21 -8.04
C MET A 167 3.71 9.58 -9.08
N ILE A 168 3.56 8.25 -9.09
CA ILE A 168 2.58 7.55 -9.94
C ILE A 168 1.17 8.10 -9.71
N ARG A 169 0.79 8.27 -8.44
CA ARG A 169 -0.52 8.81 -8.07
C ARG A 169 -0.73 10.23 -8.57
N SER A 170 0.25 11.11 -8.38
CA SER A 170 0.17 12.48 -8.88
C SER A 170 0.13 12.53 -10.40
N ALA A 171 0.95 11.72 -11.08
CA ALA A 171 1.03 11.65 -12.53
C ALA A 171 -0.30 11.18 -13.15
N GLU A 172 -0.91 10.14 -12.60
CA GLU A 172 -2.23 9.66 -13.04
C GLU A 172 -3.30 10.75 -12.86
N ALA A 173 -3.33 11.41 -11.70
CA ALA A 173 -4.32 12.44 -11.38
C ALA A 173 -4.23 13.69 -12.28
N VAL A 174 -3.04 14.03 -12.79
CA VAL A 174 -2.85 15.17 -13.72
C VAL A 174 -2.94 14.78 -15.20
N GLY A 175 -3.21 13.52 -15.51
CA GLY A 175 -3.41 13.05 -16.88
C GLY A 175 -2.12 12.72 -17.65
N VAL A 176 -1.03 12.39 -16.95
CA VAL A 176 0.18 11.83 -17.60
C VAL A 176 -0.20 10.53 -18.31
N HIS A 177 0.33 10.32 -19.51
CA HIS A 177 0.04 9.13 -20.31
C HIS A 177 0.80 7.90 -19.80
N GLY A 178 2.02 8.13 -19.33
CA GLY A 178 2.86 7.12 -18.71
C GLY A 178 4.13 7.70 -18.09
N ILE A 179 4.79 6.86 -17.30
CA ILE A 179 6.07 7.15 -16.66
C ILE A 179 7.15 6.29 -17.32
N MET A 180 8.32 6.88 -17.56
CA MET A 180 9.52 6.16 -17.96
C MET A 180 10.53 6.14 -16.83
N ILE A 181 11.13 4.97 -16.59
CA ILE A 181 12.17 4.76 -15.58
C ILE A 181 13.35 3.99 -16.17
N GLY A 182 14.55 4.23 -15.66
CA GLY A 182 15.72 3.42 -15.99
C GLY A 182 15.58 1.96 -15.54
N SER A 183 16.24 1.05 -16.26
CA SER A 183 16.34 -0.36 -15.89
C SER A 183 17.12 -0.56 -14.59
N THR A 184 18.06 0.34 -14.31
CA THR A 184 18.83 0.43 -13.06
C THR A 184 18.53 1.72 -12.31
N GLY A 185 18.71 1.73 -10.99
CA GLY A 185 18.59 2.95 -10.15
C GLY A 185 17.15 3.41 -9.88
N ALA A 186 16.15 2.73 -10.42
CA ALA A 186 14.74 2.99 -10.14
C ALA A 186 14.16 1.97 -9.15
N ALA A 187 13.27 2.45 -8.27
CA ALA A 187 12.49 1.63 -7.38
C ALA A 187 11.68 0.61 -8.18
N PRO A 188 11.64 -0.67 -7.77
CA PRO A 188 10.72 -1.62 -8.38
C PRO A 188 9.27 -1.22 -8.09
N LEU A 189 8.34 -1.64 -8.94
CA LEU A 189 6.90 -1.64 -8.66
C LEU A 189 6.57 -2.70 -7.57
N SER A 190 7.13 -2.50 -6.40
CA SER A 190 6.97 -3.35 -5.23
C SER A 190 5.58 -3.19 -4.62
N PRO A 191 5.13 -4.14 -3.77
CA PRO A 191 3.87 -4.00 -3.03
C PRO A 191 3.77 -2.67 -2.28
N ALA A 192 4.89 -2.14 -1.76
CA ALA A 192 4.94 -0.85 -1.08
C ALA A 192 4.64 0.32 -2.03
N ALA A 193 5.24 0.34 -3.23
CA ALA A 193 4.94 1.33 -4.26
C ALA A 193 3.49 1.25 -4.72
N ILE A 194 2.96 0.03 -4.93
CA ILE A 194 1.55 -0.19 -5.31
C ILE A 194 0.63 0.39 -4.24
N LYS A 195 0.89 0.11 -2.96
CA LYS A 195 0.12 0.68 -1.84
C LYS A 195 0.21 2.21 -1.80
N ALA A 196 1.41 2.76 -1.97
CA ALA A 196 1.64 4.21 -1.97
C ALA A 196 0.93 4.92 -3.13
N SER A 197 0.82 4.27 -4.28
CA SER A 197 0.08 4.79 -5.46
C SER A 197 -1.43 4.87 -5.24
N ALA A 198 -1.95 4.24 -4.19
CA ALA A 198 -3.39 4.14 -3.93
C ALA A 198 -4.19 3.56 -5.12
N GLY A 199 -3.55 2.71 -5.94
CA GLY A 199 -4.18 2.07 -7.09
C GLY A 199 -3.95 2.78 -8.43
N ALA A 200 -3.35 3.98 -8.45
CA ALA A 200 -3.05 4.69 -9.69
C ALA A 200 -2.12 3.91 -10.65
N VAL A 201 -1.26 3.05 -10.10
CA VAL A 201 -0.40 2.13 -10.88
C VAL A 201 -1.21 1.19 -11.78
N GLU A 202 -2.49 0.99 -11.49
CA GLU A 202 -3.36 0.14 -12.29
C GLU A 202 -3.83 0.80 -13.59
N HIS A 203 -3.74 2.13 -13.68
CA HIS A 203 -4.27 2.93 -14.80
C HIS A 203 -3.18 3.66 -15.59
N LEU A 204 -2.00 3.84 -15.00
CA LEU A 204 -0.87 4.52 -15.63
C LEU A 204 0.13 3.50 -16.23
N LEU A 205 0.59 3.76 -17.46
CA LEU A 205 1.66 2.95 -18.06
C LEU A 205 2.98 3.28 -17.39
N VAL A 206 3.76 2.25 -17.07
CA VAL A 206 5.13 2.40 -16.56
C VAL A 206 6.04 1.63 -17.50
N ALA A 207 6.91 2.37 -18.19
CA ALA A 207 7.89 1.81 -19.11
C ALA A 207 9.28 1.81 -18.48
N ARG A 208 9.96 0.67 -18.58
CA ARG A 208 11.34 0.51 -18.13
C ARG A 208 12.24 0.53 -19.36
N VAL A 209 13.20 1.44 -19.37
CA VAL A 209 14.14 1.64 -20.49
C VAL A 209 15.57 1.40 -20.05
N ASP A 210 16.40 0.88 -20.95
CA ASP A 210 17.79 0.55 -20.61
C ASP A 210 18.62 1.80 -20.30
N ASN A 211 18.44 2.85 -21.11
CA ASN A 211 19.08 4.15 -20.92
C ASN A 211 18.06 5.26 -21.09
N LEU A 212 17.76 5.95 -19.99
CA LEU A 212 16.76 7.02 -19.99
C LEU A 212 17.20 8.22 -20.85
N ALA A 213 18.50 8.53 -20.91
CA ALA A 213 19.02 9.65 -21.69
C ALA A 213 18.88 9.41 -23.20
N ASP A 214 19.10 8.17 -23.64
CA ASP A 214 18.91 7.78 -25.05
C ASP A 214 17.42 7.88 -25.44
N GLU A 215 16.52 7.44 -24.56
CA GLU A 215 15.07 7.54 -24.80
C GLU A 215 14.60 8.99 -24.86
N LEU A 216 15.06 9.85 -23.93
CA LEU A 216 14.75 11.28 -23.97
C LEU A 216 15.27 11.96 -25.26
N THR A 217 16.43 11.53 -25.75
CA THR A 217 16.99 11.99 -27.02
C THR A 217 16.12 11.55 -28.20
N ALA A 218 15.66 10.29 -28.21
CA ALA A 218 14.75 9.77 -29.22
C ALA A 218 13.41 10.54 -29.24
N LEU A 219 12.84 10.85 -28.08
CA LEU A 219 11.63 11.66 -27.96
C LEU A 219 11.82 13.08 -28.53
N ARG A 220 12.96 13.72 -28.22
CA ARG A 220 13.31 15.03 -28.79
C ARG A 220 13.41 14.99 -30.32
N LEU A 221 14.01 13.95 -30.89
CA LEU A 221 14.09 13.75 -32.34
C LEU A 221 12.70 13.52 -32.98
N ARG A 222 11.75 12.97 -32.22
CA ARG A 222 10.33 12.83 -32.61
C ARG A 222 9.52 14.13 -32.41
N GLY A 223 10.18 15.24 -32.05
CA GLY A 223 9.55 16.55 -31.89
C GLY A 223 8.87 16.76 -30.52
N ILE A 224 9.09 15.87 -29.55
CA ILE A 224 8.55 16.02 -28.20
C ILE A 224 9.49 16.93 -27.40
N ARG A 225 8.92 17.96 -26.78
CA ARG A 225 9.67 18.87 -25.90
C ARG A 225 10.07 18.13 -24.63
N VAL A 226 11.35 18.21 -24.28
CA VAL A 226 11.88 17.66 -23.03
C VAL A 226 12.27 18.82 -22.12
N VAL A 227 11.78 18.77 -20.88
CA VAL A 227 12.07 19.75 -19.82
C VAL A 227 12.61 18.97 -18.62
N GLY A 228 13.78 19.39 -18.12
CA GLY A 228 14.40 18.82 -16.92
C GLY A 228 14.20 19.76 -15.72
N ALA A 229 14.02 19.18 -14.53
CA ALA A 229 13.98 19.90 -13.27
C ALA A 229 15.30 19.69 -12.53
N GLU A 230 16.01 20.77 -12.23
CA GLU A 230 17.26 20.78 -11.48
C GLU A 230 17.25 21.92 -10.47
N ALA A 231 17.87 21.71 -9.30
CA ALA A 231 17.87 22.70 -8.22
C ALA A 231 18.58 24.01 -8.60
N GLU A 232 19.59 23.93 -9.46
CA GLU A 232 20.40 25.07 -9.91
C GLU A 232 19.93 25.65 -11.26
N ALA A 233 18.74 25.25 -11.73
CA ALA A 233 18.20 25.73 -13.00
C ALA A 233 18.03 27.26 -12.99
N ALA A 234 18.50 27.90 -14.06
CA ALA A 234 18.43 29.36 -14.21
C ALA A 234 17.00 29.90 -14.44
N GLN A 235 16.08 29.03 -14.88
CA GLN A 235 14.69 29.35 -15.14
C GLN A 235 13.79 28.58 -14.18
N THR A 236 12.75 29.23 -13.69
CA THR A 236 11.70 28.59 -12.90
C THR A 236 10.72 27.83 -13.80
N TYR A 237 9.97 26.89 -13.22
CA TYR A 237 8.95 26.13 -13.95
C TYR A 237 7.88 27.01 -14.63
N ARG A 238 7.69 28.26 -14.17
CA ARG A 238 6.72 29.21 -14.73
C ARG A 238 7.23 29.91 -15.99
N GLU A 239 8.53 29.99 -16.15
CA GLU A 239 9.19 30.64 -17.30
C GLU A 239 9.52 29.63 -18.39
N ALA A 240 9.54 28.35 -18.03
CA ALA A 240 9.80 27.25 -18.94
C ALA A 240 8.56 26.79 -19.72
N ASP A 241 7.36 27.33 -19.48
CA ASP A 241 6.14 26.94 -20.21
C ASP A 241 5.99 27.74 -21.52
#